data_AF-A0AAW6SIC2-F1
#
_entry.id   AF-A0AAW6SIC2-F1
#
_cell.length_a   1.000
_cell.length_b   1.000
_cell.length_c   1.000
_cell.angle_alpha   90.00
_cell.angle_beta   90.00
_cell.angle_gamma   90.00
#
_symmetry.space_group_name_H-M   'P 1'
#
loop_
_entity.id
_entity.type
_entity.pdbx_description
1 polymer ?
#
loop_
_entity_poly.entity_id
_entity_poly.type
_entity_poly.pdbx_seq_one_letter_code
_entity_poly.pdbx_strand_id
1 'polypeptide(L)'
;MTQPVSGFRARLDALAPVRRTAFMAALTERLLPNAGFYAEANGTASALDTTRELRKLLDLVWEQLRVRDAKIDFSLQAEKVTAFEPAEDDDSFGARRALEAVMALTACIDVLISEEPEAALKISRLSADGVRALIDLQAGEGIEQEALEAMIREHPLMIDERDFQDAVLESVEAPQLSRDDWRALKQLGRNEDVSNLGLSLQD
;
A
#
# COMPACT_ATOMS: atom_id res chain seq x y z
N MET A 1 -16.04 -28.23 -16.35
CA MET A 1 -15.94 -26.91 -17.02
C MET A 1 -15.48 -25.93 -15.95
N THR A 2 -14.19 -25.58 -15.96
CA THR A 2 -13.63 -24.56 -15.08
C THR A 2 -14.19 -23.21 -15.52
N GLN A 3 -14.87 -22.50 -14.62
CA GLN A 3 -15.28 -21.11 -14.83
C GLN A 3 -14.05 -20.29 -15.22
N PRO A 4 -14.14 -19.34 -16.18
CA PRO A 4 -13.04 -18.42 -16.43
C PRO A 4 -12.78 -17.63 -15.14
N VAL A 5 -11.54 -17.65 -14.66
CA VAL A 5 -11.14 -16.82 -13.52
C VAL A 5 -11.35 -15.36 -13.93
N SER A 6 -12.19 -14.65 -13.19
CA SER A 6 -12.43 -13.22 -13.44
C SER A 6 -11.11 -12.45 -13.31
N GLY A 7 -10.89 -11.45 -14.17
CA GLY A 7 -9.68 -10.63 -14.11
C GLY A 7 -9.57 -9.88 -12.78
N PHE A 8 -8.34 -9.57 -12.35
CA PHE A 8 -8.01 -8.93 -11.08
C PHE A 8 -8.92 -7.75 -10.72
N ARG A 9 -9.12 -6.79 -11.65
CA ARG A 9 -10.01 -5.64 -11.45
C ARG A 9 -11.47 -6.07 -11.18
N ALA A 10 -12.00 -7.00 -11.95
CA ALA A 10 -13.39 -7.45 -11.77
C ALA A 10 -13.58 -8.16 -10.42
N ARG A 11 -12.57 -8.91 -9.96
CA ARG A 11 -12.52 -9.50 -8.63
C ARG A 11 -12.50 -8.44 -7.53
N LEU A 12 -11.61 -7.45 -7.65
CA LEU A 12 -11.49 -6.33 -6.71
C LEU A 12 -12.79 -5.51 -6.60
N ASP A 13 -13.44 -5.23 -7.73
CA ASP A 13 -14.71 -4.47 -7.77
C ASP A 13 -15.87 -5.23 -7.14
N ALA A 14 -15.85 -6.57 -7.20
CA ALA A 14 -16.88 -7.43 -6.62
C ALA A 14 -16.81 -7.54 -5.08
N LEU A 15 -15.71 -7.11 -4.45
CA LEU A 15 -15.57 -7.14 -3.00
C LEU A 15 -16.57 -6.22 -2.31
N ALA A 16 -17.07 -6.62 -1.14
CA ALA A 16 -17.83 -5.73 -0.27
C ALA A 16 -16.95 -4.56 0.23
N PRO A 17 -17.52 -3.39 0.60
CA PRO A 17 -16.75 -2.20 0.97
C PRO A 17 -15.69 -2.47 2.05
N VAL A 18 -16.06 -3.19 3.13
CA VAL A 18 -15.12 -3.55 4.22
C VAL A 18 -13.94 -4.41 3.74
N ARG A 19 -14.14 -5.26 2.73
CA ARG A 19 -13.09 -6.10 2.14
C ARG A 19 -12.21 -5.31 1.19
N ARG A 20 -12.78 -4.35 0.45
CA ARG A 20 -12.00 -3.39 -0.35
C ARG A 20 -11.09 -2.54 0.54
N THR A 21 -11.61 -2.01 1.64
CA THR A 21 -10.80 -1.25 2.59
C THR A 21 -9.73 -2.12 3.27
N ALA A 22 -10.02 -3.41 3.54
CA ALA A 22 -9.02 -4.35 4.05
C ALA A 22 -7.89 -4.63 3.05
N PHE A 23 -8.23 -4.78 1.77
CA PHE A 23 -7.26 -4.88 0.68
C PHE A 23 -6.38 -3.62 0.63
N MET A 24 -7.00 -2.43 0.62
CA MET A 24 -6.28 -1.14 0.67
C MET A 24 -5.32 -1.07 1.85
N ALA A 25 -5.79 -1.37 3.06
CA ALA A 25 -4.98 -1.31 4.27
C ALA A 25 -3.78 -2.26 4.23
N ALA A 26 -3.93 -3.46 3.66
CA ALA A 26 -2.84 -4.42 3.51
C ALA A 26 -1.76 -3.92 2.54
N LEU A 27 -2.14 -3.31 1.40
CA LEU A 27 -1.17 -2.68 0.50
C LEU A 27 -0.47 -1.51 1.18
N THR A 28 -1.23 -0.68 1.89
CA THR A 28 -0.69 0.50 2.59
C THR A 28 0.34 0.10 3.66
N GLU A 29 0.13 -0.98 4.43
CA GLU A 29 1.13 -1.49 5.40
C GLU A 29 2.52 -1.67 4.74
N ARG A 30 2.53 -2.20 3.51
CA ARG A 30 3.75 -2.46 2.72
C ARG A 30 4.38 -1.20 2.14
N LEU A 31 3.64 -0.11 2.02
CA LEU A 31 4.15 1.16 1.52
C LEU A 31 4.79 2.01 2.63
N LEU A 32 4.35 1.87 3.88
CA LEU A 32 4.79 2.72 5.00
C LEU A 32 6.32 2.80 5.19
N PRO A 33 7.12 1.73 4.98
CA PRO A 33 8.58 1.85 5.11
C PRO A 33 9.20 2.86 4.14
N ASN A 34 8.59 3.09 2.96
CA ASN A 34 9.13 4.06 1.99
C ASN A 34 9.17 5.48 2.55
N ALA A 35 8.12 5.90 3.27
CA ALA A 35 8.12 7.19 3.98
C ALA A 35 9.12 7.22 5.13
N GLY A 36 9.32 6.08 5.81
CA GLY A 36 10.35 5.93 6.84
C GLY A 36 11.75 6.18 6.29
N PHE A 37 12.14 5.48 5.22
CA PHE A 37 13.46 5.64 4.60
C PHE A 37 13.68 7.04 4.03
N TYR A 38 12.64 7.69 3.53
CA TYR A 38 12.73 9.10 3.12
C TYR A 38 13.04 10.02 4.31
N ALA A 39 12.34 9.86 5.43
CA ALA A 39 12.60 10.66 6.64
C ALA A 39 14.04 10.47 7.16
N GLU A 40 14.53 9.24 7.14
CA GLU A 40 15.89 8.90 7.56
C GLU A 40 16.96 9.49 6.63
N ALA A 41 16.76 9.37 5.31
CA ALA A 41 17.66 9.95 4.32
C ALA A 41 17.78 11.48 4.44
N ASN A 42 16.72 12.15 4.93
CA ASN A 42 16.69 13.59 5.16
C ASN A 42 17.04 14.00 6.60
N GLY A 43 17.36 13.03 7.47
CA GLY A 43 17.76 13.29 8.86
C GLY A 43 16.65 13.86 9.74
N THR A 44 15.38 13.69 9.39
CA THR A 44 14.24 14.21 10.17
C THR A 44 13.81 13.26 11.30
N ALA A 45 13.87 11.95 11.05
CA ALA A 45 13.59 10.89 12.01
C ALA A 45 14.17 9.56 11.53
N SER A 46 14.30 8.55 12.40
CA SER A 46 14.69 7.20 11.95
C SER A 46 13.60 6.55 11.11
N ALA A 47 13.97 5.65 10.20
CA ALA A 47 12.99 4.97 9.36
C ALA A 47 11.97 4.19 10.18
N LEU A 48 12.45 3.49 11.22
CA LEU A 48 11.62 2.72 12.14
C LEU A 48 10.62 3.60 12.89
N ASP A 49 11.02 4.77 13.38
CA ASP A 49 10.13 5.66 14.14
C ASP A 49 9.03 6.22 13.25
N THR A 50 9.38 6.75 12.08
CA THR A 50 8.40 7.30 11.12
C THR A 50 7.41 6.23 10.66
N THR A 51 7.89 5.04 10.27
CA THR A 51 7.00 3.94 9.89
C THR A 51 6.09 3.53 11.04
N ARG A 52 6.59 3.48 12.27
CA ARG A 52 5.78 3.16 13.46
C ARG A 52 4.67 4.18 13.70
N GLU A 53 4.93 5.48 13.54
CA GLU A 53 3.90 6.51 13.72
C GLU A 53 2.82 6.44 12.64
N LEU A 54 3.20 6.28 11.36
CA LEU A 54 2.23 6.06 10.28
C LEU A 54 1.41 4.78 10.51
N ARG A 55 2.05 3.71 10.99
CA ARG A 55 1.40 2.44 11.29
C ARG A 55 0.38 2.57 12.43
N LYS A 56 0.61 3.43 13.42
CA LYS A 56 -0.41 3.72 14.46
C LYS A 56 -1.68 4.33 13.87
N LEU A 57 -1.56 5.16 12.83
CA LEU A 57 -2.72 5.72 12.12
C LEU A 57 -3.44 4.64 11.31
N LEU A 58 -2.70 3.77 10.63
CA LEU A 58 -3.27 2.62 9.92
C LEU A 58 -3.90 1.58 10.86
N ASP A 59 -3.38 1.44 12.09
CA ASP A 59 -3.96 0.57 13.11
C ASP A 59 -5.40 0.97 13.47
N LEU A 60 -5.74 2.27 13.38
CA LEU A 60 -7.12 2.77 13.58
C LEU A 60 -8.05 2.35 12.45
N VAL A 61 -7.56 2.30 11.20
CA VAL A 61 -8.29 1.73 10.07
C VAL A 61 -8.58 0.25 10.33
N TRP A 62 -7.56 -0.52 10.73
CA TRP A 62 -7.75 -1.94 11.09
C TRP A 62 -8.71 -2.15 12.26
N GLU A 63 -8.71 -1.24 13.24
CA GLU A 63 -9.66 -1.26 14.36
C GLU A 63 -11.09 -1.07 13.86
N GLN A 64 -11.35 -0.06 13.03
CA GLN A 64 -12.67 0.21 12.46
C GLN A 64 -13.21 -0.97 11.63
N LEU A 65 -12.34 -1.67 10.89
CA LEU A 65 -12.72 -2.86 10.11
C LEU A 65 -13.17 -4.03 10.99
N ARG A 66 -12.66 -4.11 12.23
CA ARG A 66 -12.96 -5.20 13.17
C ARG A 66 -14.05 -4.84 14.18
N VAL A 67 -14.17 -3.56 14.52
CA VAL A 67 -15.08 -3.04 15.53
C VAL A 67 -15.96 -1.98 14.88
N ARG A 68 -17.13 -2.41 14.40
CA ARG A 68 -18.07 -1.56 13.64
C ARG A 68 -18.43 -0.25 14.34
N ASP A 69 -18.53 -0.27 15.66
CA ASP A 69 -18.95 0.87 16.49
C ASP A 69 -17.78 1.63 17.14
N ALA A 70 -16.54 1.41 16.66
CA ALA A 70 -15.40 2.19 17.11
C ALA A 70 -15.65 3.69 16.86
N LYS A 71 -15.42 4.52 17.89
CA LYS A 71 -15.61 5.96 17.82
C LYS A 71 -14.28 6.62 17.53
N ILE A 72 -13.90 6.62 16.26
CA ILE A 72 -12.64 7.21 15.78
C ILE A 72 -12.97 8.48 15.01
N ASP A 73 -12.28 9.57 15.35
CA ASP A 73 -12.34 10.81 14.59
C ASP A 73 -11.37 10.73 13.40
N PHE A 74 -11.88 10.22 12.27
CA PHE A 74 -11.10 10.03 11.05
C PHE A 74 -10.73 11.36 10.37
N SER A 75 -11.54 12.41 10.53
CA SER A 75 -11.17 13.75 10.06
C SER A 75 -9.91 14.26 10.76
N LEU A 76 -9.85 14.11 12.09
CA LEU A 76 -8.64 14.46 12.85
C LEU A 76 -7.45 13.55 12.49
N GLN A 77 -7.68 12.28 12.16
CA GLN A 77 -6.56 11.41 11.77
C GLN A 77 -6.00 11.76 10.40
N ALA A 78 -6.85 12.15 9.45
CA ALA A 78 -6.40 12.65 8.13
C ALA A 78 -5.48 13.86 8.28
N GLU A 79 -5.82 14.82 9.16
CA GLU A 79 -4.95 15.97 9.45
C GLU A 79 -3.58 15.59 10.04
N LYS A 80 -3.47 14.46 10.74
CA LYS A 80 -2.18 13.98 11.25
C LYS A 80 -1.33 13.29 10.19
N VAL A 81 -1.96 12.70 9.19
CA VAL A 81 -1.26 12.02 8.08
C VAL A 81 -0.50 13.05 7.24
N THR A 82 -1.04 14.26 7.04
CA THR A 82 -0.39 15.31 6.24
C THR A 82 0.93 15.79 6.83
N ALA A 83 1.16 15.62 8.14
CA ALA A 83 2.44 15.95 8.77
C ALA A 83 3.61 15.06 8.30
N PHE A 84 3.33 13.97 7.59
CA PHE A 84 4.32 13.07 6.99
C PHE A 84 4.53 13.31 5.50
N GLU A 85 3.83 14.27 4.88
CA GLU A 85 4.07 14.64 3.50
C GLU A 85 5.52 15.15 3.33
N PRO A 86 6.22 14.74 2.27
CA PRO A 86 7.52 15.32 1.94
C PRO A 86 7.38 16.81 1.61
N ALA A 87 8.50 17.52 1.56
CA ALA A 87 8.49 18.92 1.14
C ALA A 87 7.93 19.08 -0.28
N GLU A 88 7.08 20.08 -0.51
CA GLU A 88 6.39 20.28 -1.80
C GLU A 88 7.36 20.52 -2.97
N ASP A 89 8.57 21.00 -2.69
CA ASP A 89 9.63 21.28 -3.67
C ASP A 89 10.65 20.14 -3.83
N ASP A 90 10.51 19.05 -3.07
CA ASP A 90 11.36 17.87 -3.18
C ASP A 90 10.81 16.89 -4.24
N ASP A 91 11.38 16.99 -5.45
CA ASP A 91 11.07 16.11 -6.58
C ASP A 91 11.86 14.80 -6.58
N SER A 92 12.60 14.49 -5.52
CA SER A 92 13.41 13.28 -5.44
C SER A 92 12.56 12.01 -5.56
N PHE A 93 13.20 10.92 -6.00
CA PHE A 93 12.56 9.61 -6.04
C PHE A 93 12.02 9.22 -4.65
N GLY A 94 12.81 9.46 -3.59
CA GLY A 94 12.42 9.17 -2.22
C GLY A 94 11.18 9.94 -1.78
N ALA A 95 11.11 11.25 -2.09
CA ALA A 95 9.95 12.07 -1.78
C ALA A 95 8.67 11.54 -2.46
N ARG A 96 8.75 11.18 -3.75
CA ARG A 96 7.59 10.59 -4.46
C ARG A 96 7.11 9.29 -3.82
N ARG A 97 8.03 8.41 -3.41
CA ARG A 97 7.68 7.14 -2.74
C ARG A 97 7.10 7.36 -1.34
N ALA A 98 7.59 8.38 -0.62
CA ALA A 98 7.03 8.77 0.67
C ALA A 98 5.61 9.33 0.51
N LEU A 99 5.41 10.25 -0.45
CA LEU A 99 4.11 10.83 -0.75
C LEU A 99 3.08 9.75 -1.13
N GLU A 100 3.47 8.78 -1.94
CA GLU A 100 2.61 7.64 -2.30
C GLU A 100 2.13 6.84 -1.08
N ALA A 101 3.01 6.57 -0.11
CA ALA A 101 2.64 5.90 1.13
C ALA A 101 1.64 6.74 1.97
N VAL A 102 1.86 8.05 2.04
CA VAL A 102 0.97 9.00 2.72
C VAL A 102 -0.38 9.06 2.03
N MET A 103 -0.41 9.18 0.70
CA MET A 103 -1.64 9.18 -0.10
C MET A 103 -2.44 7.88 0.06
N ALA A 104 -1.78 6.72 0.10
CA ALA A 104 -2.44 5.44 0.30
C ALA A 104 -3.10 5.36 1.70
N LEU A 105 -2.45 5.88 2.73
CA LEU A 105 -3.01 5.97 4.08
C LEU A 105 -4.18 6.96 4.15
N THR A 106 -4.04 8.14 3.55
CA THR A 106 -5.12 9.13 3.45
C THR A 106 -6.35 8.53 2.76
N ALA A 107 -6.17 7.85 1.63
CA ALA A 107 -7.25 7.17 0.93
C ALA A 107 -7.91 6.06 1.78
N CYS A 108 -7.15 5.33 2.61
CA CYS A 108 -7.73 4.36 3.56
C CYS A 108 -8.61 5.03 4.62
N ILE A 109 -8.25 6.23 5.07
CA ILE A 109 -9.02 7.01 6.04
C ILE A 109 -10.25 7.61 5.38
N ASP A 110 -10.10 8.20 4.19
CA ASP A 110 -11.18 8.87 3.47
C ASP A 110 -12.33 7.92 3.14
N VAL A 111 -12.05 6.67 2.74
CA VAL A 111 -13.11 5.69 2.45
C VAL A 111 -13.93 5.29 3.68
N LEU A 112 -13.43 5.53 4.89
CA LEU A 112 -14.19 5.33 6.14
C LEU A 112 -15.10 6.51 6.46
N ILE A 113 -14.82 7.70 5.90
CA ILE A 113 -15.66 8.90 6.03
C ILE A 113 -16.71 8.90 4.91
N SER A 114 -16.29 8.68 3.67
CA SER A 114 -17.14 8.66 2.48
C SER A 114 -16.65 7.58 1.53
N GLU A 115 -17.54 6.65 1.16
CA GLU A 115 -17.19 5.55 0.27
C GLU A 115 -16.68 6.06 -1.09
N GLU A 116 -15.52 5.55 -1.51
CA GLU A 116 -14.94 5.78 -2.84
C GLU A 116 -14.65 4.41 -3.51
N PRO A 117 -15.53 3.91 -4.39
CA PRO A 117 -15.40 2.56 -4.95
C PRO A 117 -14.10 2.32 -5.75
N GLU A 118 -13.48 3.37 -6.28
CA GLU A 118 -12.26 3.26 -7.10
C GLU A 118 -10.97 3.28 -6.28
N ALA A 119 -11.03 3.65 -4.99
CA ALA A 119 -9.84 3.85 -4.16
C ALA A 119 -8.96 2.60 -4.08
N ALA A 120 -9.56 1.41 -4.02
CA ALA A 120 -8.82 0.14 -3.98
C ALA A 120 -7.96 -0.09 -5.22
N LEU A 121 -8.48 0.22 -6.42
CA LEU A 121 -7.70 0.10 -7.65
C LEU A 121 -6.65 1.20 -7.75
N LYS A 122 -6.95 2.42 -7.28
CA LYS A 122 -5.97 3.50 -7.25
C LYS A 122 -4.77 3.13 -6.39
N ILE A 123 -4.98 2.57 -5.19
CA ILE A 123 -3.90 2.10 -4.31
C ILE A 123 -3.16 0.91 -4.92
N SER A 124 -3.86 -0.05 -5.52
CA SER A 124 -3.27 -1.17 -6.26
C SER A 124 -2.30 -0.69 -7.35
N ARG A 125 -2.71 0.29 -8.15
CA ARG A 125 -1.86 0.87 -9.21
C ARG A 125 -0.71 1.66 -8.62
N LEU A 126 -0.98 2.52 -7.63
CA LEU A 126 0.03 3.34 -6.98
C LEU A 126 1.17 2.48 -6.40
N SER A 127 0.87 1.34 -5.77
CA SER A 127 1.90 0.42 -5.28
C SER A 127 2.75 -0.18 -6.42
N ALA A 128 2.11 -0.63 -7.50
CA ALA A 128 2.82 -1.19 -8.65
C ALA A 128 3.60 -0.14 -9.46
N ASP A 129 3.08 1.08 -9.57
CA ASP A 129 3.71 2.20 -10.24
C ASP A 129 4.98 2.65 -9.52
N GLY A 130 5.01 2.57 -8.18
CA GLY A 130 6.23 2.78 -7.39
C GLY A 130 7.34 1.78 -7.74
N VAL A 131 7.01 0.49 -7.88
CA VAL A 131 7.96 -0.56 -8.30
C VAL A 131 8.41 -0.35 -9.74
N ARG A 132 7.46 -0.04 -10.64
CA ARG A 132 7.76 0.31 -12.04
C ARG A 132 8.73 1.48 -12.13
N ALA A 133 8.51 2.54 -11.34
CA ALA A 133 9.36 3.71 -11.32
C ALA A 133 10.79 3.40 -10.86
N LEU A 134 10.96 2.46 -9.92
CA LEU A 134 12.29 2.02 -9.50
C LEU A 134 13.03 1.32 -10.64
N ILE A 135 12.34 0.40 -11.32
CA ILE A 135 12.92 -0.38 -12.42
C ILE A 135 13.28 0.53 -13.59
N ASP A 136 12.42 1.49 -13.91
CA ASP A 136 12.66 2.52 -14.92
C ASP A 136 13.91 3.37 -14.58
N LEU A 137 13.99 3.85 -13.34
CA LEU A 137 15.17 4.57 -12.84
C LEU A 137 16.46 3.74 -12.95
N GLN A 138 16.41 2.43 -12.66
CA GLN A 138 17.56 1.53 -12.75
C GLN A 138 17.95 1.17 -14.20
N ALA A 139 16.97 1.10 -15.11
CA ALA A 139 17.21 0.87 -16.53
C ALA A 139 17.99 2.05 -17.18
N GLY A 140 17.75 3.26 -16.67
CA GLY A 140 18.42 4.48 -17.12
C GLY A 140 17.87 5.02 -18.44
N GLU A 141 18.43 6.13 -18.89
CA GLU A 141 17.95 6.83 -20.08
C GLU A 141 18.26 6.08 -21.38
N GLY A 142 17.38 6.21 -22.38
CA GLY A 142 17.61 5.70 -23.73
C GLY A 142 17.24 4.23 -23.95
N ILE A 143 16.59 3.60 -22.97
CA ILE A 143 15.97 2.28 -23.18
C ILE A 143 14.72 2.40 -24.07
N GLU A 144 14.59 1.51 -25.03
CA GLU A 144 13.39 1.42 -25.87
C GLU A 144 12.18 0.98 -25.02
N GLN A 145 11.00 1.53 -25.30
CA GLN A 145 9.81 1.31 -24.47
C GLN A 145 9.44 -0.17 -24.36
N GLU A 146 9.49 -0.92 -25.46
CA GLU A 146 9.18 -2.35 -25.47
C GLU A 146 10.16 -3.17 -24.62
N ALA A 147 11.44 -2.77 -24.61
CA ALA A 147 12.45 -3.41 -23.78
C ALA A 147 12.23 -3.09 -22.30
N LEU A 148 11.89 -1.84 -21.97
CA LEU A 148 11.53 -1.44 -20.60
C LEU A 148 10.31 -2.20 -20.09
N GLU A 149 9.25 -2.34 -20.90
CA GLU A 149 8.06 -3.13 -20.51
C GLU A 149 8.38 -4.61 -20.26
N ALA A 150 9.29 -5.19 -21.06
CA ALA A 150 9.76 -6.55 -20.84
C ALA A 150 10.56 -6.66 -19.53
N MET A 151 11.48 -5.73 -19.28
CA MET A 151 12.24 -5.65 -18.04
C MET A 151 11.33 -5.53 -16.83
N ILE A 152 10.36 -4.60 -16.86
CA ILE A 152 9.39 -4.42 -15.77
C ILE A 152 8.63 -5.73 -15.53
N ARG A 153 8.15 -6.39 -16.58
CA ARG A 153 7.35 -7.61 -16.44
C ARG A 153 8.11 -8.77 -15.80
N GLU A 154 9.41 -8.88 -16.11
CA GLU A 154 10.27 -9.98 -15.67
C GLU A 154 11.06 -9.65 -14.39
N HIS A 155 11.01 -8.39 -13.94
CA HIS A 155 11.76 -7.95 -12.77
C HIS A 155 11.25 -8.64 -11.48
N PRO A 156 12.13 -9.17 -10.62
CA PRO A 156 11.73 -9.86 -9.40
C PRO A 156 10.79 -9.04 -8.49
N LEU A 157 11.05 -7.74 -8.31
CA LEU A 157 10.17 -6.87 -7.50
C LEU A 157 8.76 -6.72 -8.09
N MET A 158 8.62 -6.71 -9.42
CA MET A 158 7.30 -6.59 -10.06
C MET A 158 6.53 -7.91 -10.01
N ILE A 159 7.24 -9.04 -10.08
CA ILE A 159 6.65 -10.36 -9.85
C ILE A 159 6.17 -10.44 -8.39
N ASP A 160 7.01 -10.10 -7.43
CA ASP A 160 6.64 -10.06 -6.00
C ASP A 160 5.45 -9.14 -5.73
N GLU A 161 5.42 -7.95 -6.34
CA GLU A 161 4.29 -7.02 -6.22
C GLU A 161 2.97 -7.61 -6.71
N ARG A 162 2.98 -8.30 -7.85
CA ARG A 162 1.78 -8.96 -8.39
C ARG A 162 1.36 -10.12 -7.50
N ASP A 163 2.30 -10.97 -7.11
CA ASP A 163 2.04 -12.14 -6.27
C ASP A 163 1.50 -11.71 -4.90
N PHE A 164 2.05 -10.64 -4.32
CA PHE A 164 1.56 -10.05 -3.07
C PHE A 164 0.13 -9.51 -3.22
N GLN A 165 -0.16 -8.72 -4.25
CA GLN A 165 -1.50 -8.18 -4.45
C GLN A 165 -2.53 -9.30 -4.69
N ASP A 166 -2.17 -10.33 -5.44
CA ASP A 166 -3.01 -11.51 -5.64
C ASP A 166 -3.25 -12.25 -4.31
N ALA A 167 -2.22 -12.46 -3.49
CA ALA A 167 -2.35 -13.10 -2.18
C ALA A 167 -3.25 -12.29 -1.22
N VAL A 168 -3.14 -10.95 -1.22
CA VAL A 168 -4.02 -10.07 -0.44
C VAL A 168 -5.46 -10.16 -0.95
N LEU A 169 -5.67 -10.12 -2.27
CA LEU A 169 -6.98 -10.22 -2.89
C LEU A 169 -7.65 -11.56 -2.54
N GLU A 170 -6.94 -12.67 -2.72
CA GLU A 170 -7.41 -14.01 -2.35
C GLU A 170 -7.77 -14.10 -0.87
N SER A 171 -6.96 -13.50 0.01
CA SER A 171 -7.24 -13.47 1.45
C SER A 171 -8.54 -12.74 1.76
N VAL A 172 -8.81 -11.58 1.14
CA VAL A 172 -10.05 -10.82 1.38
C VAL A 172 -11.28 -11.39 0.67
N GLU A 173 -11.10 -12.27 -0.33
CA GLU A 173 -12.19 -12.97 -1.01
C GLU A 173 -12.76 -14.14 -0.22
N ALA A 174 -12.06 -14.62 0.82
CA ALA A 174 -12.49 -15.75 1.64
C ALA A 174 -13.97 -15.63 2.07
N PRO A 175 -14.81 -16.67 1.95
CA PRO A 175 -16.25 -16.56 2.21
C PRO A 175 -16.59 -16.00 3.60
N GLN A 176 -15.76 -16.29 4.59
CA GLN A 176 -15.81 -15.75 5.94
C GLN A 176 -14.41 -15.36 6.38
N LEU A 177 -14.30 -14.31 7.20
CA LEU A 177 -13.04 -13.89 7.83
C LEU A 177 -13.18 -13.96 9.34
N SER A 178 -12.48 -14.92 9.94
CA SER A 178 -12.33 -15.05 11.38
C SER A 178 -11.38 -13.99 11.94
N ARG A 179 -11.33 -13.87 13.27
CA ARG A 179 -10.38 -12.96 13.94
C ARG A 179 -8.92 -13.27 13.56
N ASP A 180 -8.59 -14.54 13.37
CA ASP A 180 -7.23 -14.96 13.03
C ASP A 180 -6.92 -14.66 11.55
N ASP A 181 -7.91 -14.76 10.65
CA ASP A 181 -7.75 -14.35 9.25
C ASP A 181 -7.47 -12.85 9.12
N TRP A 182 -8.18 -12.01 9.89
CA TRP A 182 -7.89 -10.57 9.96
C TRP A 182 -6.48 -10.27 10.46
N ARG A 183 -5.99 -11.04 11.45
CA ARG A 183 -4.62 -10.89 11.96
C ARG A 183 -3.61 -11.34 10.90
N ALA A 184 -3.88 -12.44 10.22
CA ALA A 184 -3.03 -12.99 9.17
C ALA A 184 -2.94 -12.03 7.98
N LEU A 185 -4.06 -11.44 7.54
CA LEU A 185 -4.11 -10.43 6.48
C LEU A 185 -3.26 -9.20 6.83
N LYS A 186 -3.39 -8.70 8.06
CA LYS A 186 -2.56 -7.57 8.52
C LYS A 186 -1.08 -7.94 8.55
N GLN A 187 -0.74 -9.16 9.00
CA GLN A 187 0.63 -9.64 9.02
C GLN A 187 1.20 -9.84 7.60
N LEU A 188 0.38 -10.32 6.66
CA LEU A 188 0.70 -10.38 5.24
C LEU A 188 1.02 -8.98 4.73
N GLY A 189 0.15 -7.99 5.00
CA GLY A 189 0.37 -6.60 4.60
C GLY A 189 1.67 -5.99 5.14
N ARG A 190 2.06 -6.33 6.38
CA ARG A 190 3.35 -5.90 6.95
C ARG A 190 4.55 -6.44 6.20
N ASN A 191 4.40 -7.56 5.49
CA ASN A 191 5.40 -8.12 4.59
C ASN A 191 6.80 -8.23 5.22
N GLU A 192 6.87 -8.71 6.47
CA GLU A 192 8.12 -8.82 7.24
C GLU A 192 8.89 -7.49 7.38
N ASP A 193 8.17 -6.36 7.35
CA ASP A 193 8.69 -4.98 7.33
C ASP A 193 9.56 -4.67 6.09
N VAL A 194 9.31 -5.37 4.99
CA VAL A 194 9.91 -5.13 3.66
C VAL A 194 8.90 -4.40 2.77
N SER A 195 9.29 -3.26 2.20
CA SER A 195 8.42 -2.50 1.31
C SER A 195 8.24 -3.12 -0.07
N ASN A 196 7.30 -2.59 -0.86
CA ASN A 196 7.14 -2.94 -2.28
C ASN A 196 8.42 -2.70 -3.10
N LEU A 197 9.32 -1.83 -2.63
CA LEU A 197 10.60 -1.53 -3.27
C LEU A 197 11.75 -2.43 -2.76
N GLY A 198 11.47 -3.38 -1.87
CA GLY A 198 12.47 -4.25 -1.26
C GLY A 198 13.27 -3.61 -0.12
N LEU A 199 12.82 -2.49 0.44
CA LEU A 199 13.50 -1.83 1.56
C LEU A 199 13.08 -2.47 2.89
N SER A 200 14.04 -2.94 3.69
CA SER A 200 13.82 -3.69 4.94
C SER A 200 14.14 -2.85 6.18
N LEU A 201 13.22 -2.78 7.14
CA LEU A 201 13.46 -2.12 8.43
C LEU A 201 14.24 -2.97 9.46
N GLN A 202 14.67 -4.18 9.08
CA GLN A 202 15.33 -5.13 9.99
C GLN A 202 16.87 -5.06 9.97
N ASP A 203 17.45 -4.18 9.14
CA ASP A 203 18.90 -4.01 8.98
C ASP A 203 19.46 -2.81 9.78
#